data_AF-A0A942ZL59-F1
#
_entry.id   AF-A0A942ZL59-F1
#
_cell.length_a   1.000
_cell.length_b   1.000
_cell.length_c   1.000
_cell.angle_alpha   90.00
_cell.angle_beta   90.00
_cell.angle_gamma   90.00
#
_symmetry.space_group_name_H-M   'P 1'
#
loop_
_entity.id
_entity.type
_entity.pdbx_description
1 polymer ?
#
loop_
_entity_poly.entity_id
_entity_poly.type
_entity_poly.pdbx_seq_one_letter_code
_entity_poly.pdbx_strand_id
1 'polypeptide(L)'
;MSQVNKDTSVRVKESTKFRLDKSKGSKSHDAFIAEMLDYFDATGIMPQSKIASPAVTVKEQASRVIEVVRGVEKATNTKLKNIEQMLLRLVPGQNSVNENTSSSINPDEFMHLSQVQELLEKAKEQDRIIANYRDEINKLRTELGNTSGRSDNHPEVNVHKLLEVVERIDSMKKIPTFNDTVYEIDRNSFDLWIKRFKDELKR
;
A
#
# COMPACT_ATOMS: atom_id res chain seq x y z
N MET A 1 -67.58 -32.75 14.65
CA MET A 1 -66.61 -33.33 13.70
C MET A 1 -66.09 -34.61 14.32
N SER A 2 -66.47 -35.76 13.78
CA SER A 2 -66.14 -37.07 14.34
C SER A 2 -64.68 -37.42 14.04
N GLN A 3 -63.84 -37.52 15.07
CA GLN A 3 -62.52 -38.14 14.96
C GLN A 3 -62.71 -39.61 14.63
N VAL A 4 -62.36 -40.00 13.40
CA VAL A 4 -62.26 -41.39 12.97
C VAL A 4 -60.94 -41.93 13.52
N ASN A 5 -60.90 -42.28 14.79
CA ASN A 5 -59.75 -42.96 15.40
C ASN A 5 -60.04 -44.47 15.43
N LYS A 6 -60.17 -45.05 14.22
CA LYS A 6 -60.34 -46.49 14.05
C LYS A 6 -59.03 -47.04 13.50
N ASP A 7 -58.39 -47.93 14.25
CA ASP A 7 -57.16 -48.57 13.82
C ASP A 7 -57.38 -49.33 12.51
N THR A 8 -56.61 -48.97 11.49
CA THR A 8 -56.59 -49.65 10.20
C THR A 8 -55.25 -50.33 9.98
N SER A 9 -55.24 -51.53 9.42
CA SER A 9 -54.00 -52.27 9.16
C SER A 9 -53.60 -52.21 7.68
N VAL A 10 -52.32 -51.93 7.44
CA VAL A 10 -51.71 -51.97 6.10
C VAL A 10 -50.71 -53.13 6.07
N ARG A 11 -50.90 -54.07 5.14
CA ARG A 11 -49.94 -55.17 4.94
C ARG A 11 -48.77 -54.68 4.10
N VAL A 12 -47.57 -54.85 4.62
CA VAL A 12 -46.30 -54.51 3.96
C VAL A 12 -45.44 -55.75 3.75
N LYS A 13 -44.54 -55.71 2.78
CA LYS A 13 -43.53 -56.77 2.60
C LYS A 13 -42.55 -56.76 3.77
N GLU A 14 -41.95 -57.91 4.06
CA GLU A 14 -40.97 -58.07 5.14
C GLU A 14 -39.78 -57.12 5.02
N SER A 15 -39.29 -56.88 3.80
CA SER A 15 -38.20 -55.91 3.54
C SER A 15 -38.59 -54.48 3.90
N THR A 16 -39.84 -54.08 3.64
CA THR A 16 -40.37 -52.77 4.02
C THR A 16 -40.53 -52.66 5.53
N LYS A 17 -41.04 -53.72 6.18
CA LYS A 17 -41.14 -53.79 7.64
C LYS A 17 -39.77 -53.64 8.30
N PHE A 18 -38.75 -54.37 7.81
CA PHE A 18 -37.38 -54.28 8.33
C PHE A 18 -36.79 -52.86 8.23
N ARG A 19 -37.02 -52.17 7.11
CA ARG A 19 -36.60 -50.77 6.93
C ARG A 19 -37.33 -49.83 7.90
N LEU A 20 -38.63 -50.01 8.07
CA LEU A 20 -39.41 -49.26 9.05
C LEU A 20 -38.89 -49.50 10.46
N ASP A 21 -38.64 -50.75 10.86
CA ASP A 21 -38.09 -51.10 12.17
C ASP A 21 -36.74 -50.44 12.42
N LYS A 22 -35.88 -50.37 11.40
CA LYS A 22 -34.57 -49.69 11.49
C LYS A 22 -34.68 -48.16 11.60
N SER A 23 -35.61 -47.54 10.86
CA SER A 23 -35.68 -46.07 10.74
C SER A 23 -36.56 -45.39 11.80
N LYS A 24 -37.55 -46.11 12.33
CA LYS A 24 -38.52 -45.63 13.32
C LYS A 24 -37.91 -45.34 14.70
N GLY A 25 -36.80 -46.00 15.05
CA GLY A 25 -36.19 -45.89 16.37
C GLY A 25 -37.14 -46.33 17.49
N SER A 26 -37.36 -45.48 18.49
CA SER A 26 -38.23 -45.74 19.65
C SER A 26 -39.71 -45.39 19.44
N LYS A 27 -40.08 -44.79 18.30
CA LYS A 27 -41.47 -44.36 18.01
C LYS A 27 -42.38 -45.56 17.71
N SER A 28 -43.70 -45.36 17.60
CA SER A 28 -44.66 -46.36 17.06
C SER A 28 -44.68 -46.32 15.52
N HIS A 29 -45.13 -47.40 14.87
CA HIS A 29 -45.04 -47.49 13.39
C HIS A 29 -45.93 -46.44 12.76
N ASP A 30 -47.10 -46.27 13.36
CA ASP A 30 -48.07 -45.24 13.01
C ASP A 30 -47.50 -43.82 13.19
N ALA A 31 -46.90 -43.51 14.34
CA ALA A 31 -46.33 -42.18 14.60
C ALA A 31 -45.17 -41.83 13.63
N PHE A 32 -44.33 -42.82 13.31
CA PHE A 32 -43.24 -42.61 12.34
C PHE A 32 -43.77 -42.43 10.91
N ILE A 33 -44.80 -43.19 10.51
CA ILE A 33 -45.42 -43.05 9.20
C ILE A 33 -46.16 -41.71 9.09
N ALA A 34 -46.87 -41.27 10.14
CA ALA A 34 -47.52 -39.97 10.18
C ALA A 34 -46.50 -38.83 10.02
N GLU A 35 -45.38 -38.87 10.75
CA GLU A 35 -44.29 -37.89 10.60
C GLU A 35 -43.68 -37.88 9.20
N MET A 36 -43.54 -39.05 8.56
CA MET A 36 -43.10 -39.13 7.16
C MET A 36 -44.11 -38.49 6.20
N LEU A 37 -45.41 -38.69 6.41
CA LEU A 37 -46.47 -38.08 5.61
C LEU A 37 -46.52 -36.56 5.81
N ASP A 38 -46.45 -36.11 7.07
CA ASP A 38 -46.37 -34.68 7.41
C ASP A 38 -45.12 -34.02 6.78
N TYR A 39 -43.99 -34.73 6.74
CA TYR A 39 -42.78 -34.25 6.06
C TYR A 39 -43.00 -34.07 4.56
N PHE A 40 -43.69 -35.00 3.90
CA PHE A 40 -44.01 -34.87 2.47
C PHE A 40 -44.99 -33.73 2.22
N ASP A 41 -46.00 -33.57 3.06
CA ASP A 41 -46.99 -32.49 2.95
C ASP A 41 -46.35 -31.11 3.19
N ALA A 42 -45.45 -31.01 4.18
CA ALA A 42 -44.76 -29.76 4.50
C ALA A 42 -43.71 -29.34 3.46
N THR A 43 -43.02 -30.31 2.85
CA THR A 43 -41.92 -30.03 1.90
C THR A 43 -42.36 -30.07 0.43
N GLY A 44 -43.53 -30.63 0.12
CA GLY A 44 -43.99 -30.89 -1.24
C GLY A 44 -43.20 -31.97 -1.98
N ILE A 45 -42.28 -32.66 -1.29
CA ILE A 45 -41.41 -33.70 -1.84
C ILE A 45 -42.17 -35.02 -1.83
N MET A 46 -42.75 -35.41 -2.96
CA MET A 46 -43.44 -36.71 -3.06
C MET A 46 -42.43 -37.86 -3.20
N PRO A 47 -42.69 -39.06 -2.63
CA PRO A 47 -41.85 -40.24 -2.86
C PRO A 47 -41.65 -40.60 -4.34
N GLN A 48 -42.57 -40.17 -5.20
CA GLN A 48 -42.52 -40.36 -6.65
C GLN A 48 -41.63 -39.34 -7.37
N SER A 49 -41.35 -38.20 -6.73
CA SER A 49 -40.53 -37.15 -7.30
C SER A 49 -39.07 -37.57 -7.26
N LYS A 50 -38.43 -37.63 -8.43
CA LYS A 50 -36.98 -37.89 -8.55
C LYS A 50 -36.22 -36.66 -8.06
N ILE A 51 -36.17 -36.45 -6.75
CA ILE A 51 -35.42 -35.33 -6.18
C ILE A 51 -33.96 -35.73 -6.14
N ALA A 52 -33.13 -34.98 -6.87
CA ALA A 52 -31.69 -35.07 -6.73
C ALA A 52 -31.34 -34.87 -5.25
N SER A 53 -30.52 -35.75 -4.70
CA SER A 53 -30.12 -35.66 -3.28
C SER A 53 -29.64 -34.24 -2.96
N PRO A 54 -30.06 -33.63 -1.83
CA PRO A 54 -29.62 -32.29 -1.44
C PRO A 54 -28.09 -32.10 -1.48
N ALA A 55 -27.32 -33.17 -1.24
CA ALA A 55 -25.86 -33.16 -1.37
C ALA A 55 -25.39 -32.91 -2.81
N VAL A 56 -26.10 -33.43 -3.82
CA VAL A 56 -25.81 -33.22 -5.23
C VAL A 56 -26.15 -31.79 -5.64
N THR A 57 -27.28 -31.26 -5.16
CA THR A 57 -27.69 -29.87 -5.44
C THR A 57 -26.69 -28.87 -4.87
N VAL A 58 -26.22 -29.07 -3.64
CA VAL A 58 -25.19 -28.22 -3.02
C VAL A 58 -23.87 -28.31 -3.78
N LYS A 59 -23.47 -29.52 -4.22
CA LYS A 59 -22.26 -29.71 -5.02
C LYS A 59 -22.32 -28.96 -6.36
N GLU A 60 -23.44 -29.03 -7.07
CA GLU A 60 -23.63 -28.27 -8.32
C GLU A 60 -23.67 -26.76 -8.13
N GLN A 61 -24.23 -26.29 -7.01
CA GLN A 61 -24.19 -24.86 -6.65
C GLN A 61 -22.75 -24.42 -6.35
N ALA A 62 -21.99 -25.19 -5.57
CA ALA A 62 -20.59 -24.92 -5.30
C ALA A 62 -19.75 -24.91 -6.59
N SER A 63 -19.96 -25.86 -7.51
CA SER A 63 -19.30 -25.89 -8.81
C SER A 63 -19.58 -24.63 -9.64
N ARG A 64 -20.83 -24.15 -9.67
CA ARG A 64 -21.19 -22.90 -10.35
C ARG A 64 -20.48 -21.69 -9.74
N VAL A 65 -20.39 -21.60 -8.42
CA VAL A 65 -19.68 -20.52 -7.73
C VAL A 65 -18.19 -20.54 -8.06
N ILE A 66 -17.56 -21.72 -8.07
CA ILE A 66 -16.15 -21.88 -8.43
C ILE A 66 -15.88 -21.41 -9.87
N GLU A 67 -16.75 -21.74 -10.82
CA GLU A 67 -16.61 -21.30 -12.20
C GLU A 67 -16.71 -19.79 -12.36
N VAL A 68 -17.66 -19.15 -11.67
CA VAL A 68 -17.82 -17.69 -11.67
C VAL A 68 -16.58 -17.02 -11.08
N VAL A 69 -16.09 -17.50 -9.93
CA VAL A 69 -14.87 -16.96 -9.29
C VAL A 69 -13.68 -17.10 -10.22
N ARG A 70 -13.49 -18.28 -10.83
CA ARG A 70 -12.40 -18.51 -11.80
C ARG A 70 -12.52 -17.60 -13.03
N GLY A 71 -13.74 -17.31 -13.49
CA GLY A 71 -14.00 -16.37 -14.57
C GLY A 71 -13.63 -14.93 -14.20
N VAL A 72 -14.00 -14.51 -12.99
CA VAL A 72 -13.63 -13.20 -12.44
C VAL A 72 -12.12 -13.07 -12.28
N GLU A 73 -11.44 -14.08 -11.70
CA GLU A 73 -9.99 -14.14 -11.56
C GLU A 73 -9.28 -14.07 -12.92
N LYS A 74 -9.77 -14.79 -13.94
CA LYS A 74 -9.21 -14.71 -15.29
C LYS A 74 -9.36 -13.32 -15.88
N ALA A 75 -10.51 -12.67 -15.69
CA ALA A 75 -10.76 -11.33 -16.19
C ALA A 75 -9.90 -10.28 -15.47
N THR A 76 -9.75 -10.37 -14.15
CA THR A 76 -8.87 -9.49 -13.38
C THR A 76 -7.41 -9.72 -13.72
N ASN A 77 -6.94 -10.97 -13.82
CA ASN A 77 -5.58 -11.31 -14.21
C ASN A 77 -5.24 -10.79 -15.62
N THR A 78 -6.18 -10.93 -16.57
CA THR A 78 -6.00 -10.37 -17.93
C THR A 78 -5.88 -8.85 -17.92
N LYS A 79 -6.71 -8.15 -17.11
CA LYS A 79 -6.61 -6.69 -16.94
C LYS A 79 -5.27 -6.29 -16.32
N LEU A 80 -4.81 -7.01 -15.30
CA LEU A 80 -3.52 -6.76 -14.64
C LEU A 80 -2.35 -6.96 -15.62
N LYS A 81 -2.34 -8.04 -16.41
CA LYS A 81 -1.33 -8.28 -17.45
C LYS A 81 -1.32 -7.18 -18.52
N ASN A 82 -2.48 -6.65 -18.91
CA ASN A 82 -2.55 -5.54 -19.85
C ASN A 82 -1.95 -4.25 -19.27
N ILE A 83 -2.22 -3.97 -17.99
CA ILE A 83 -1.62 -2.83 -17.27
C ILE A 83 -0.11 -3.02 -17.16
N GLU A 84 0.35 -4.21 -16.79
CA GLU A 84 1.77 -4.55 -16.71
C GLU A 84 2.47 -4.36 -18.06
N GLN A 85 1.90 -4.87 -19.17
CA GLN A 85 2.47 -4.65 -20.50
C GLN A 85 2.50 -3.18 -20.91
N MET A 86 1.51 -2.39 -20.49
CA MET A 86 1.50 -0.94 -20.72
C MET A 86 2.60 -0.25 -19.90
N LEU A 87 2.79 -0.62 -18.63
CA LEU A 87 3.85 -0.10 -17.77
C LEU A 87 5.24 -0.45 -18.32
N LEU A 88 5.44 -1.69 -18.77
CA LEU A 88 6.69 -2.13 -19.41
C LEU A 88 7.02 -1.33 -20.68
N ARG A 89 5.99 -0.87 -21.43
CA ARG A 89 6.19 -0.01 -22.61
C ARG A 89 6.51 1.44 -22.26
N LEU A 90 6.01 1.94 -21.13
CA LEU A 90 6.21 3.33 -20.69
C LEU A 90 7.53 3.54 -19.95
N VAL A 91 8.16 2.47 -19.47
CA VAL A 91 9.47 2.49 -18.79
C VAL A 91 10.53 1.83 -19.68
N PRO A 92 11.24 2.58 -20.53
CA PRO A 92 12.37 2.02 -21.28
C PRO A 92 13.55 1.85 -20.31
N GLY A 93 13.73 0.64 -19.77
CA GLY A 93 14.90 0.32 -18.93
C GLY A 93 14.74 -0.82 -17.92
N GLN A 94 13.54 -1.30 -17.63
CA GLN A 94 13.33 -2.50 -16.78
C GLN A 94 13.04 -3.73 -17.63
N ASN A 95 14.04 -4.19 -18.39
CA ASN A 95 14.06 -5.58 -18.82
C ASN A 95 14.80 -6.41 -17.78
N SER A 96 14.17 -7.54 -17.42
CA SER A 96 14.55 -8.62 -16.51
C SER A 96 14.37 -8.38 -15.00
N VAL A 97 13.11 -8.39 -14.55
CA VAL A 97 12.79 -9.06 -13.29
C VAL A 97 11.94 -10.26 -13.67
N ASN A 98 12.58 -11.43 -13.73
CA ASN A 98 11.91 -12.71 -13.89
C ASN A 98 10.90 -12.90 -12.75
N GLU A 99 9.71 -13.39 -13.12
CA GLU A 99 8.47 -13.55 -12.34
C GLU A 99 8.53 -14.35 -11.02
N ASN A 100 9.68 -14.71 -10.45
CA ASN A 100 9.72 -15.59 -9.26
C ASN A 100 10.35 -14.96 -8.02
N THR A 101 9.86 -13.80 -7.58
CA THR A 101 10.00 -13.38 -6.17
C THR A 101 8.66 -13.02 -5.55
N SER A 102 7.72 -13.97 -5.61
CA SER A 102 6.91 -14.21 -4.41
C SER A 102 7.85 -14.84 -3.39
N SER A 103 8.15 -14.10 -2.32
CA SER A 103 8.85 -14.57 -1.13
C SER A 103 8.02 -15.65 -0.39
N SER A 104 7.89 -16.82 -1.02
CA SER A 104 7.82 -18.10 -0.34
C SER A 104 9.25 -18.61 -0.34
N ILE A 105 9.97 -18.39 0.76
CA ILE A 105 11.31 -18.93 0.95
C ILE A 105 11.16 -20.45 0.96
N ASN A 106 11.36 -21.10 -0.19
CA ASN A 106 11.59 -22.53 -0.27
C ASN A 106 13.02 -22.76 0.27
N PRO A 107 13.19 -23.45 1.40
CA PRO A 107 14.51 -23.66 2.00
C PRO A 107 15.43 -24.58 1.17
N ASP A 108 14.91 -25.21 0.11
CA ASP A 108 15.63 -26.15 -0.75
C ASP A 108 16.03 -25.58 -2.12
N GLU A 109 15.76 -24.29 -2.41
CA GLU A 109 16.19 -23.66 -3.67
C GLU A 109 17.62 -23.11 -3.52
N PHE A 110 18.61 -23.96 -3.81
CA PHE A 110 20.02 -23.56 -3.80
C PHE A 110 20.28 -22.55 -4.92
N MET A 111 20.73 -21.33 -4.56
CA MET A 111 21.18 -20.34 -5.54
C MET A 111 22.32 -20.92 -6.40
N HIS A 112 22.19 -20.81 -7.72
CA HIS A 112 23.22 -21.25 -8.66
C HIS A 112 24.53 -20.49 -8.41
N LEU A 113 25.67 -21.20 -8.50
CA LEU A 113 27.01 -20.65 -8.27
C LEU A 113 27.31 -19.39 -9.09
N SER A 114 26.77 -19.30 -10.32
CA SER A 114 26.89 -18.12 -11.18
C SER A 114 26.22 -16.89 -10.57
N GLN A 115 25.05 -17.05 -9.95
CA GLN A 115 24.30 -15.97 -9.32
C GLN A 115 25.02 -15.47 -8.06
N VAL A 116 25.61 -16.38 -7.28
CA VAL A 116 26.44 -16.04 -6.12
C VAL A 116 27.68 -15.25 -6.56
N GLN A 117 28.33 -15.67 -7.65
CA GLN A 117 29.51 -14.97 -8.20
C GLN A 117 29.15 -13.55 -8.67
N GLU A 118 28.03 -13.38 -9.36
CA GLU A 118 27.56 -12.07 -9.81
C GLU A 118 27.23 -11.14 -8.63
N LEU A 119 26.54 -11.65 -7.60
CA LEU A 119 26.23 -10.88 -6.39
C LEU A 119 27.50 -10.45 -5.66
N LEU A 120 28.51 -11.32 -5.61
CA LEU A 120 29.79 -11.04 -4.96
C LEU A 120 30.58 -9.97 -5.72
N GLU A 121 30.51 -9.97 -7.06
CA GLU A 121 31.13 -8.92 -7.88
C GLU A 121 30.39 -7.58 -7.73
N LYS A 122 29.05 -7.59 -7.68
CA LYS A 122 28.26 -6.39 -7.39
C LYS A 122 28.56 -5.80 -6.01
N ALA A 123 28.68 -6.66 -4.99
CA ALA A 123 29.04 -6.22 -3.64
C ALA A 123 30.43 -5.56 -3.61
N LYS A 124 31.42 -6.15 -4.28
CA LYS A 124 32.77 -5.55 -4.41
C LYS A 124 32.75 -4.20 -5.10
N GLU A 125 31.94 -4.05 -6.16
CA GLU A 125 31.84 -2.76 -6.86
C GLU A 125 31.16 -1.71 -6.00
N GLN A 126 30.12 -2.08 -5.24
CA GLN A 126 29.50 -1.19 -4.26
C GLN A 126 30.48 -0.74 -3.18
N ASP A 127 31.33 -1.64 -2.66
CA ASP A 127 32.35 -1.30 -1.67
C ASP A 127 33.37 -0.29 -2.22
N ARG A 128 33.77 -0.42 -3.50
CA ARG A 128 34.64 0.55 -4.18
C ARG A 128 33.99 1.92 -4.30
N ILE A 129 32.72 1.97 -4.70
CA ILE A 129 31.97 3.22 -4.81
C ILE A 129 31.86 3.90 -3.45
N ILE A 130 31.55 3.14 -2.39
CA ILE A 130 31.48 3.65 -1.01
C ILE A 130 32.83 4.21 -0.56
N ALA A 131 33.94 3.54 -0.88
CA ALA A 131 35.28 4.04 -0.57
C ALA A 131 35.57 5.37 -1.27
N ASN A 132 35.27 5.49 -2.57
CA ASN A 132 35.46 6.72 -3.33
C ASN A 132 34.66 7.90 -2.75
N TYR A 133 33.39 7.67 -2.40
CA TYR A 133 32.57 8.72 -1.77
C TYR A 133 33.11 9.13 -0.40
N ARG A 134 33.65 8.19 0.39
CA ARG A 134 34.28 8.51 1.68
C ARG A 134 35.52 9.39 1.48
N ASP A 135 36.34 9.11 0.48
CA ASP A 135 37.52 9.90 0.15
C ASP A 135 37.15 11.31 -0.34
N GLU A 136 36.12 11.43 -1.16
CA GLU A 136 35.60 12.73 -1.61
C GLU A 136 35.06 13.57 -0.44
N ILE A 137 34.31 12.95 0.48
CA ILE A 137 33.84 13.61 1.70
C ILE A 137 35.03 14.10 2.55
N ASN A 138 36.09 13.30 2.70
CA ASN A 138 37.28 13.69 3.46
C ASN A 138 38.03 14.86 2.79
N LYS A 139 38.12 14.85 1.46
CA LYS A 139 38.72 15.95 0.70
C LYS A 139 37.93 17.25 0.89
N LEU A 140 36.61 17.21 0.71
CA LEU A 140 35.73 18.37 0.90
C LEU A 140 35.77 18.90 2.34
N ARG A 141 35.83 18.01 3.34
CA ARG A 141 36.01 18.42 4.74
C ARG A 141 37.34 19.11 4.98
N THR A 142 38.41 18.64 4.35
CA THR A 142 39.75 19.26 4.44
C THR A 142 39.77 20.62 3.75
N GLU A 143 39.14 20.73 2.57
CA GLU A 143 38.97 22.01 1.87
C GLU A 143 38.14 23.00 2.70
N LEU A 144 37.06 22.55 3.34
CA LEU A 144 36.25 23.37 4.23
C LEU A 144 37.00 23.79 5.49
N GLY A 145 37.82 22.90 6.08
CA GLY A 145 38.68 23.24 7.21
C GLY A 145 39.71 24.32 6.84
N ASN A 146 40.27 24.24 5.64
CA ASN A 146 41.23 25.21 5.12
C ASN A 146 40.59 26.58 4.80
N THR A 147 39.33 26.61 4.35
CA THR A 147 38.60 27.86 4.14
C THR A 147 38.08 28.46 5.45
N SER A 148 37.63 27.62 6.39
CA SER A 148 37.13 28.06 7.71
C SER A 148 38.24 28.62 8.59
N GLY A 149 39.45 28.03 8.58
CA GLY A 149 40.62 28.54 9.33
C GLY A 149 41.14 29.90 8.86
N ARG A 150 40.62 30.45 7.75
CA ARG A 150 40.90 31.81 7.27
C ARG A 150 39.90 32.85 7.80
N SER A 151 38.78 32.44 8.40
CA SER A 151 37.64 33.31 8.73
C SER A 151 37.50 33.73 10.19
N ASP A 152 38.26 33.14 11.12
CA ASP A 152 38.13 33.40 12.57
C ASP A 152 38.60 34.79 13.04
N ASN A 153 38.96 35.70 12.12
CA ASN A 153 39.35 37.09 12.43
C ASN A 153 38.51 38.15 11.71
N HIS A 154 37.37 37.79 11.12
CA HIS A 154 36.44 38.80 10.65
C HIS A 154 35.33 38.97 11.68
N PRO A 155 35.28 40.11 12.39
CA PRO A 155 34.14 40.36 13.24
C PRO A 155 32.88 40.37 12.38
N GLU A 156 31.87 39.67 12.87
CA GLU A 156 30.63 39.41 12.17
C GLU A 156 29.86 40.73 12.02
N VAL A 157 29.96 41.32 10.84
CA VAL A 157 29.27 42.56 10.49
C VAL A 157 27.77 42.32 10.63
N ASN A 158 27.12 43.04 11.55
CA ASN A 158 25.69 42.89 11.80
C ASN A 158 24.87 43.52 10.65
N VAL A 159 24.55 42.70 9.66
CA VAL A 159 23.84 43.10 8.43
C VAL A 159 22.49 43.78 8.74
N HIS A 160 21.80 43.36 9.80
CA HIS A 160 20.52 43.93 10.18
C HIS A 160 20.63 45.40 10.62
N LYS A 161 21.64 45.73 11.42
CA LYS A 161 21.90 47.12 11.84
C LYS A 161 22.37 48.00 10.68
N LEU A 162 23.16 47.45 9.75
CA LEU A 162 23.56 48.19 8.55
C LEU A 162 22.35 48.56 7.69
N LEU A 163 21.40 47.63 7.52
CA LEU A 163 20.14 47.88 6.82
C LEU A 163 19.34 49.00 7.51
N GLU A 164 19.22 48.96 8.84
CA GLU A 164 18.53 50.02 9.60
C GLU A 164 19.17 51.41 9.38
N VAL A 165 20.50 51.48 9.42
CA VAL A 165 21.25 52.73 9.17
C VAL A 165 21.01 53.24 7.75
N VAL A 166 21.02 52.36 6.75
CA VAL A 166 20.77 52.73 5.34
C VAL A 166 19.34 53.21 5.13
N GLU A 167 18.34 52.51 5.69
CA GLU A 167 16.93 52.92 5.61
C GLU A 167 16.70 54.29 6.28
N ARG A 168 17.41 54.56 7.37
CA ARG A 168 17.31 55.86 8.04
C ARG A 168 17.92 56.99 7.23
N ILE A 169 19.06 56.74 6.56
CA ILE A 169 19.66 57.68 5.60
C ILE A 169 18.69 57.96 4.45
N ASP A 170 18.08 56.92 3.89
CA ASP A 170 17.12 57.07 2.79
C ASP A 170 15.87 57.86 3.20
N SER A 171 15.39 57.67 4.43
CA SER A 171 14.23 58.39 4.97
C SER A 171 14.48 59.88 5.23
N MET A 172 15.75 60.30 5.35
CA MET A 172 16.11 61.70 5.61
C MET A 172 16.25 62.53 4.33
N LYS A 173 16.21 61.91 3.15
CA LYS A 173 16.26 62.62 1.86
C LYS A 173 15.01 63.46 1.66
N LYS A 174 15.18 64.71 1.24
CA LYS A 174 14.10 65.61 0.85
C LYS A 174 14.30 66.08 -0.58
N ILE A 175 13.18 66.34 -1.25
CA ILE A 175 13.17 66.92 -2.59
C ILE A 175 13.12 68.45 -2.42
N PRO A 176 14.14 69.19 -2.89
CA PRO A 176 14.17 70.65 -2.82
C PRO A 176 13.05 71.25 -3.68
N THR A 177 12.41 72.31 -3.19
CA THR A 177 11.25 72.96 -3.83
C THR A 177 11.48 73.41 -5.28
N PHE A 178 12.74 73.65 -5.66
CA PHE A 178 13.10 74.21 -6.97
C PHE A 178 13.87 73.24 -7.87
N ASN A 179 14.16 72.02 -7.42
CA ASN A 179 14.90 71.05 -8.20
C ASN A 179 14.58 69.60 -7.80
N ASP A 180 13.68 68.98 -8.55
CA ASP A 180 13.22 67.61 -8.29
C ASP A 180 14.25 66.51 -8.65
N THR A 181 15.40 66.89 -9.21
CA THR A 181 16.45 65.94 -9.63
C THR A 181 17.54 65.71 -8.60
N VAL A 182 17.54 66.46 -7.50
CA VAL A 182 18.57 66.40 -6.45
C VAL A 182 17.90 66.10 -5.11
N TYR A 183 18.53 65.28 -4.28
CA TYR A 183 18.11 65.08 -2.90
C TYR A 183 18.94 65.93 -1.96
N GLU A 184 18.28 66.61 -1.03
CA GLU A 184 18.93 67.32 0.07
C GLU A 184 18.82 66.52 1.36
N ILE A 185 19.92 66.42 2.10
CA ILE A 185 20.00 65.82 3.42
C ILE A 185 20.70 66.82 4.35
N ASP A 186 20.21 66.97 5.57
CA ASP A 186 20.90 67.76 6.60
C ASP A 186 22.30 67.19 6.84
N ARG A 187 23.32 68.05 6.68
CA ARG A 187 24.73 67.65 6.72
C ARG A 187 25.12 67.00 8.05
N ASN A 188 24.66 67.56 9.16
CA ASN A 188 24.99 67.04 10.50
C ASN A 188 24.38 65.64 10.72
N SER A 189 23.16 65.45 10.25
CA SER A 189 22.46 64.17 10.30
C SER A 189 23.16 63.14 9.41
N PHE A 190 23.51 63.50 8.17
CA PHE A 190 24.25 62.62 7.27
C PHE A 190 25.60 62.18 7.88
N ASP A 191 26.39 63.12 8.38
CA ASP A 191 27.70 62.83 8.97
C ASP A 191 27.59 61.91 10.20
N LEU A 192 26.55 62.07 11.03
CA LEU A 192 26.29 61.22 12.18
C LEU A 192 25.97 59.77 11.78
N TRP A 193 25.09 59.58 10.80
CA TRP A 193 24.66 58.25 10.37
C TRP A 193 25.74 57.53 9.55
N ILE A 194 26.53 58.25 8.75
CA ILE A 194 27.70 57.71 8.07
C ILE A 194 28.78 57.29 9.07
N LYS A 195 28.96 58.04 10.17
CA LYS A 195 29.89 57.63 11.23
C LYS A 195 29.44 56.31 11.87
N ARG A 196 28.15 56.18 12.23
CA ARG A 196 27.58 54.93 12.76
C ARG A 196 27.71 53.76 11.78
N PHE A 197 27.48 53.99 10.49
CA PHE A 197 27.65 52.98 9.45
C PHE A 197 29.10 52.47 9.37
N LYS A 198 30.07 53.40 9.40
CA LYS A 198 31.50 53.06 9.41
C LYS A 198 31.91 52.34 10.69
N ASP A 199 31.34 52.71 11.83
CA ASP A 199 31.63 52.06 13.11
C ASP A 199 31.11 50.62 13.12
N GLU A 200 29.94 50.33 12.53
CA GLU A 200 29.38 48.96 12.44
C GLU A 200 30.09 48.09 11.38
N LEU A 201 30.72 48.69 10.35
CA LEU A 201 31.54 47.96 9.36
C LEU A 201 32.95 47.62 9.85
N LYS A 202 33.50 48.42 10.76
CA LYS A 202 34.85 48.23 11.33
C LYS A 202 34.85 47.35 12.58
N ARG A 203 33.66 47.05 13.09
CA ARG A 203 33.46 46.31 14.33
C ARG A 203 33.60 44.83 14.10
#